data_AF-A0A0F2T8K1-F1
#
_entry.id   AF-A0A0F2T8K1-F1
#
_cell.length_a   1.000
_cell.length_b   1.000
_cell.length_c   1.000
_cell.angle_alpha   90.00
_cell.angle_beta   90.00
_cell.angle_gamma   90.00
#
_symmetry.space_group_name_H-M   'P 1'
#
loop_
_entity.id
_entity.type
_entity.pdbx_description
1 polymer ?
#
loop_
_entity_poly.entity_id
_entity_poly.type
_entity_poly.pdbx_seq_one_letter_code
_entity_poly.pdbx_strand_id
1 'polypeptide(L)'
;MRPAELRFEPQAAEAEPERFFDLESIEDPAELLRRSTELALAFRAAAERATDFQAVAAAQLADPRRFDALPPAEIAQRADWTPDYAAKMIEYGRGLLQPRRHED
;
A
#
# COMPACT_ATOMS: atom_id res chain seq x y z
N MET A 1 -23.43 9.59 60.22
CA MET A 1 -22.95 9.02 58.95
C MET A 1 -21.56 9.55 58.68
N ARG A 2 -20.59 8.68 58.36
CA ARG A 2 -19.26 9.10 57.88
C ARG A 2 -19.26 9.04 56.34
N PRO A 3 -18.66 9.99 55.62
CA PRO A 3 -18.58 9.94 54.17
C PRO A 3 -17.67 8.79 53.73
N ALA A 4 -18.02 8.13 52.63
CA ALA A 4 -17.22 7.06 52.04
C ALA A 4 -15.93 7.64 51.41
N GLU A 5 -14.81 6.94 51.56
CA GLU A 5 -13.54 7.31 50.94
C GLU A 5 -13.62 7.10 49.42
N LEU A 6 -13.33 8.15 48.65
CA LEU A 6 -13.17 8.10 47.21
C LEU A 6 -11.92 7.29 46.86
N ARG A 7 -12.12 6.07 46.35
CA ARG A 7 -11.08 5.32 45.64
C ARG A 7 -11.02 5.82 44.21
N PHE A 8 -9.87 6.38 43.81
CA PHE A 8 -9.59 6.67 42.42
C PHE A 8 -9.12 5.38 41.74
N GLU A 9 -9.73 5.05 40.61
CA GLU A 9 -9.17 4.02 39.74
C GLU A 9 -7.85 4.51 39.15
N PRO A 10 -6.83 3.65 38.99
CA PRO A 10 -5.60 4.04 38.33
C PRO A 10 -5.94 4.52 36.91
N GLN A 11 -5.45 5.71 36.56
CA GLN A 11 -5.58 6.27 35.22
C GLN A 11 -5.09 5.22 34.22
N ALA A 12 -5.96 4.77 33.31
CA ALA A 12 -5.58 3.84 32.27
C ALA A 12 -4.35 4.41 31.56
N ALA A 13 -3.24 3.66 31.57
CA ALA A 13 -2.06 4.04 30.81
C ALA A 13 -2.49 4.24 29.36
N GLU A 14 -2.15 5.39 28.77
CA GLU A 14 -2.33 5.62 27.34
C GLU A 14 -1.69 4.44 26.60
N ALA A 15 -2.45 3.80 25.71
CA ALA A 15 -1.91 2.73 24.89
C ALA A 15 -0.70 3.28 24.13
N GLU A 16 0.44 2.60 24.24
CA GLU A 16 1.61 2.99 23.45
C GLU A 16 1.23 3.01 21.97
N PRO A 17 1.67 4.03 21.20
CA PRO A 17 1.39 4.09 19.79
C PRO A 17 1.91 2.81 19.11
N GLU A 18 1.08 2.25 18.23
CA GLU A 18 1.37 1.00 17.54
C GLU A 18 2.64 1.15 16.68
N ARG A 19 3.72 0.45 17.06
CA ARG A 19 4.99 0.44 16.34
C ARG A 19 5.07 -0.81 15.47
N PHE A 20 4.75 -0.68 14.18
CA PHE A 20 4.65 -1.83 13.26
C PHE A 20 5.99 -2.55 12.99
N PHE A 21 7.13 -1.89 13.23
CA PHE A 21 8.46 -2.45 12.91
C PHE A 21 9.49 -2.35 14.05
N ASP A 22 9.16 -1.65 15.15
CA ASP A 22 9.98 -1.48 16.36
C ASP A 22 11.45 -1.08 16.13
N LEU A 23 11.77 -0.41 15.02
CA LEU A 23 13.15 -0.04 14.69
C LEU A 23 13.75 0.92 15.72
N GLU A 24 12.93 1.81 16.28
CA GLU A 24 13.32 2.80 17.28
C GLU A 24 13.76 2.18 18.62
N SER A 25 13.46 0.90 18.85
CA SER A 25 13.88 0.15 20.04
C SER A 25 15.24 -0.54 19.89
N ILE A 26 15.82 -0.55 18.68
CA ILE A 26 17.08 -1.24 18.39
C ILE A 26 18.26 -0.33 18.70
N GLU A 27 19.00 -0.64 19.77
CA GLU A 27 20.17 0.13 20.19
C GLU A 27 21.46 -0.23 19.42
N ASP A 28 21.60 -1.49 18.98
CA ASP A 28 22.77 -1.93 18.21
C ASP A 28 22.71 -1.37 16.77
N PRO A 29 23.65 -0.49 16.37
CA PRO A 29 23.63 0.12 15.04
C PRO A 29 23.77 -0.91 13.90
N ALA A 30 24.46 -2.03 14.12
CA ALA A 30 24.61 -3.06 13.10
C ALA A 30 23.29 -3.81 12.85
N GLU A 31 22.57 -4.16 13.92
CA GLU A 31 21.25 -4.77 13.82
C GLU A 31 20.22 -3.79 13.25
N LEU A 32 20.26 -2.51 13.66
CA LEU A 32 19.38 -1.47 13.10
C LEU A 32 19.58 -1.32 11.58
N LEU A 33 20.83 -1.26 11.12
CA LEU A 33 21.14 -1.18 9.69
C LEU A 33 20.63 -2.40 8.93
N ARG A 34 20.82 -3.61 9.47
CA ARG A 34 20.35 -4.85 8.84
C ARG A 34 18.83 -4.87 8.72
N ARG A 35 18.11 -4.61 9.80
CA ARG A 35 16.64 -4.62 9.86
C ARG A 35 16.02 -3.55 8.98
N SER A 36 16.53 -2.33 9.02
CA SER A 36 16.05 -1.23 8.17
C SER A 36 16.29 -1.51 6.68
N THR A 37 17.40 -2.18 6.34
CA THR A 37 17.68 -2.60 4.95
C THR A 37 16.68 -3.66 4.47
N GLU A 38 16.41 -4.69 5.28
CA GLU A 38 15.39 -5.71 4.98
C GLU A 38 14.01 -5.08 4.76
N LEU A 39 13.64 -4.15 5.63
CA LEU A 39 12.39 -3.43 5.54
C LEU A 39 12.28 -2.59 4.26
N ALA A 40 13.34 -1.86 3.90
CA ALA A 40 13.39 -1.07 2.67
C ALA A 40 13.23 -1.94 1.41
N LEU A 41 13.87 -3.12 1.38
CA LEU A 41 13.72 -4.08 0.28
C LEU A 41 12.29 -4.64 0.22
N ALA A 42 11.70 -4.97 1.36
CA ALA A 42 10.32 -5.45 1.43
C ALA A 42 9.33 -4.40 0.91
N PHE A 43 9.46 -3.13 1.33
CA PHE A 43 8.60 -2.05 0.84
C PHE A 43 8.78 -1.76 -0.64
N ARG A 44 10.01 -1.87 -1.17
CA ARG A 44 10.22 -1.74 -2.62
C ARG A 44 9.46 -2.81 -3.39
N ALA A 45 9.60 -4.08 -2.99
CA ALA A 45 8.88 -5.18 -3.61
C ALA A 45 7.35 -5.04 -3.45
N ALA A 46 6.88 -4.50 -2.31
CA ALA A 46 5.47 -4.22 -2.10
C ALA A 46 4.96 -3.08 -3.00
N ALA A 47 5.73 -2.00 -3.15
CA ALA A 47 5.39 -0.88 -4.03
C ALA A 47 5.33 -1.32 -5.50
N GLU A 48 6.26 -2.15 -5.96
CA GLU A 48 6.24 -2.76 -7.29
C GLU A 48 4.95 -3.56 -7.52
N ARG A 49 4.59 -4.47 -6.60
CA ARG A 49 3.33 -5.22 -6.71
C ARG A 49 2.09 -4.33 -6.65
N ALA A 50 2.08 -3.31 -5.79
CA ALA A 50 0.98 -2.36 -5.72
C ALA A 50 0.80 -1.65 -7.07
N THR A 51 1.90 -1.30 -7.73
CA THR A 51 1.89 -0.69 -9.07
C THR A 51 1.31 -1.65 -10.12
N ASP A 52 1.69 -2.93 -10.07
CA ASP A 52 1.10 -3.96 -10.94
C ASP A 52 -0.41 -4.08 -10.76
N PHE A 53 -0.88 -4.07 -9.50
CA PHE A 53 -2.33 -4.10 -9.21
C PHE A 53 -3.04 -2.84 -9.70
N GLN A 54 -2.43 -1.66 -9.55
CA GLN A 54 -2.97 -0.42 -10.10
C GLN A 54 -3.09 -0.48 -11.63
N ALA A 55 -2.08 -1.03 -12.31
CA ALA A 55 -2.09 -1.20 -13.76
C ALA A 55 -3.19 -2.17 -14.21
N VAL A 56 -3.32 -3.32 -13.55
CA VAL A 56 -4.38 -4.30 -13.82
C VAL A 56 -5.76 -3.69 -13.60
N ALA A 57 -5.96 -2.94 -12.52
CA ALA A 57 -7.22 -2.24 -12.26
C ALA A 57 -7.53 -1.21 -13.36
N ALA A 58 -6.55 -0.39 -13.75
CA ALA A 58 -6.70 0.58 -14.84
C ALA A 58 -7.07 -0.11 -16.17
N ALA A 59 -6.40 -1.22 -16.50
CA ALA A 59 -6.69 -2.01 -17.69
C ALA A 59 -8.10 -2.59 -17.69
N GLN A 60 -8.57 -3.08 -16.55
CA GLN A 60 -9.93 -3.58 -16.39
C GLN A 60 -10.97 -2.47 -16.50
N LEU A 61 -10.73 -1.30 -15.89
CA LEU A 61 -11.62 -0.13 -16.00
C LEU A 61 -11.72 0.39 -17.44
N ALA A 62 -10.65 0.28 -18.22
CA ALA A 62 -10.59 0.68 -19.63
C ALA A 62 -10.96 -0.44 -20.62
N ASP A 63 -11.48 -1.58 -20.16
CA ASP A 63 -11.83 -2.70 -21.02
C ASP A 63 -13.09 -2.37 -21.84
N PRO A 64 -13.00 -2.26 -23.18
CA PRO A 64 -14.14 -1.87 -24.03
C PRO A 64 -15.28 -2.90 -24.03
N ARG A 65 -15.06 -4.11 -23.48
CA ARG A 65 -16.12 -5.11 -23.31
C ARG A 65 -17.05 -4.79 -22.14
N ARG A 66 -16.67 -3.86 -21.27
CA ARG A 66 -17.50 -3.37 -20.16
C ARG A 66 -18.46 -2.29 -20.65
N PHE A 67 -19.67 -2.28 -20.08
CA PHE A 67 -20.64 -1.23 -20.37
C PHE A 67 -20.24 0.11 -19.72
N ASP A 68 -19.52 0.07 -18.61
CA ASP A 68 -19.04 1.21 -17.81
C ASP A 68 -17.54 1.48 -18.03
N ALA A 69 -17.03 1.12 -19.21
CA ALA A 69 -15.64 1.36 -19.55
C ALA A 69 -15.30 2.86 -19.46
N LEU A 70 -14.19 3.16 -18.79
CA LEU A 70 -13.74 4.54 -18.58
C LEU A 70 -12.66 4.93 -19.59
N PRO A 71 -12.69 6.16 -20.13
CA PRO A 71 -11.60 6.68 -20.93
C PRO A 71 -10.35 6.92 -20.05
N PRO A 72 -9.13 6.89 -20.64
CA PRO A 72 -7.89 7.13 -19.89
C PRO A 72 -7.89 8.43 -19.07
N ALA A 73 -8.53 9.49 -19.57
CA ALA A 73 -8.62 10.77 -18.85
C ALA A 73 -9.44 10.69 -17.55
N GLU A 74 -10.51 9.89 -17.51
CA GLU A 74 -11.29 9.69 -16.28
C GLU A 74 -10.55 8.80 -15.28
N ILE A 75 -9.88 7.76 -15.77
CA ILE A 75 -9.02 6.92 -14.93
C ILE A 75 -7.90 7.77 -14.32
N ALA A 76 -7.30 8.64 -15.13
CA ALA A 76 -6.26 9.57 -14.69
C ALA A 76 -6.74 10.48 -13.55
N GLN A 77 -7.93 11.08 -13.71
CA GLN A 77 -8.52 11.92 -12.66
C GLN A 77 -8.75 11.16 -11.36
N ARG A 78 -9.25 9.92 -11.41
CA ARG A 78 -9.53 9.11 -10.20
C ARG A 78 -8.26 8.67 -9.47
N ALA A 79 -7.18 8.46 -10.21
CA ALA A 79 -5.91 7.98 -9.68
C ALA A 79 -4.89 9.10 -9.40
N ASP A 80 -5.27 10.36 -9.61
CA ASP A 80 -4.38 11.53 -9.56
C ASP A 80 -3.16 11.38 -10.49
N TRP A 81 -3.42 10.94 -11.71
CA TRP A 81 -2.41 10.74 -12.75
C TRP A 81 -2.57 11.75 -13.89
N THR A 82 -1.52 11.87 -14.70
CA THR A 82 -1.66 12.50 -16.01
C THR A 82 -2.36 11.54 -16.99
N PRO A 83 -3.08 12.05 -18.00
CA PRO A 83 -3.72 11.22 -19.02
C PRO A 83 -2.74 10.26 -19.73
N ASP A 84 -1.53 10.74 -20.05
CA ASP A 84 -0.50 9.92 -20.70
C ASP A 84 0.01 8.80 -19.79
N TYR A 85 0.13 9.06 -18.49
CA TYR A 85 0.53 8.03 -17.54
C TYR A 85 -0.56 6.98 -17.37
N ALA A 86 -1.84 7.39 -17.30
CA ALA A 86 -2.96 6.46 -17.27
C ALA A 86 -3.00 5.57 -18.52
N ALA A 87 -2.75 6.12 -19.71
CA ALA A 87 -2.66 5.33 -20.95
C ALA A 87 -1.56 4.26 -20.87
N LYS A 88 -0.37 4.63 -20.38
CA LYS A 88 0.73 3.68 -20.16
C LYS A 88 0.39 2.59 -19.14
N MET A 89 -0.28 2.95 -18.05
CA MET A 89 -0.69 1.99 -17.02
C MET A 89 -1.74 1.01 -17.52
N ILE A 90 -2.69 1.48 -18.36
CA ILE A 90 -3.67 0.62 -19.03
C ILE A 90 -2.96 -0.37 -19.97
N GLU A 91 -2.01 0.10 -20.77
CA GLU A 91 -1.22 -0.76 -21.67
C GLU A 91 -0.42 -1.81 -20.89
N TYR A 92 0.30 -1.37 -19.86
CA TYR A 92 1.08 -2.25 -18.99
C TYR A 92 0.19 -3.32 -18.33
N GLY A 93 -0.95 -2.91 -17.76
CA GLY A 93 -1.91 -3.83 -17.14
C GLY A 93 -2.50 -4.83 -18.12
N ARG A 94 -2.77 -4.43 -19.37
CA ARG A 94 -3.18 -5.36 -20.43
C ARG A 94 -2.09 -6.40 -20.73
N GLY A 95 -0.83 -5.99 -20.72
CA GLY A 95 0.31 -6.90 -20.85
C GLY A 95 0.41 -7.90 -19.71
N LEU A 96 0.16 -7.47 -18.46
CA LEU A 96 0.14 -8.36 -17.29
C LEU A 96 -1.00 -9.40 -17.33
N LEU A 97 -2.14 -9.04 -17.92
CA LEU A 97 -3.30 -9.93 -18.06
C LEU A 97 -3.15 -10.94 -19.21
N GLN A 98 -2.23 -10.71 -20.15
CA GLN A 98 -1.95 -11.68 -21.19
C GLN A 98 -1.23 -12.89 -20.57
N PRO A 99 -1.69 -14.12 -20.83
CA PRO A 99 -0.96 -15.30 -20.38
C PRO A 99 0.44 -15.22 -20.99
N ARG A 100 1.46 -15.20 -20.13
CA ARG A 100 2.85 -15.37 -20.58
C ARG A 100 2.87 -16.71 -21.32
N ARG A 101 2.96 -16.67 -22.65
CA ARG A 101 3.37 -17.85 -23.40
C ARG A 101 4.77 -18.15 -22.89
N HIS A 102 4.86 -19.17 -22.04
CA HIS A 102 6.15 -19.78 -21.72
C HIS A 102 6.77 -20.18 -23.07
N GLU A 103 7.86 -19.51 -23.43
CA GLU A 103 8.80 -20.07 -24.40
C GLU A 103 9.46 -21.24 -23.67
N ASP A 104 9.10 -22.45 -24.09
CA ASP A 104 9.75 -23.71 -23.72
C ASP A 104 11.15 -23.83 -24.35
#